data_AF-A0A4Y2JCH1-F1
#
_entry.id   AF-A0A4Y2JCH1-F1
#
_cell.length_a   1.000
_cell.length_b   1.000
_cell.length_c   1.000
_cell.angle_alpha   90.00
_cell.angle_beta   90.00
_cell.angle_gamma   90.00
#
_symmetry.space_group_name_H-M   'P 1'
#
loop_
_entity.id
_entity.type
_entity.pdbx_description
1 polymer ?
#
loop_
_entity_poly.entity_id
_entity_poly.type
_entity_poly.pdbx_seq_one_letter_code
_entity_poly.pdbx_strand_id
1 'polypeptide(L)'
;MATVQEKAMCVLWFFETKSVITTQRRFRATYKKAPPSDNSIRRWLTQFRETGSVLHRKGAGRPSTSQEIVDRIQETFTRSPRKSTRQAAVQLHMPHTTIWNVLHNRLQLNAYKCLGGKSNSSRCVTSHEGQPCANSLIFLISLIKLFEL
;
A
#
# COMPACT_ATOMS: atom_id res chain seq x y z
N MET A 1 -7.77 -4.92 -19.20
CA MET A 1 -6.74 -4.27 -18.34
C MET A 1 -5.41 -4.95 -18.60
N ALA A 2 -4.33 -4.20 -18.85
CA ALA A 2 -3.03 -4.79 -19.16
C ALA A 2 -2.41 -5.50 -17.94
N THR A 3 -1.82 -6.68 -18.15
CA THR A 3 -1.12 -7.45 -17.11
C THR A 3 0.17 -6.76 -16.68
N VAL A 4 0.77 -7.18 -15.56
CA VAL A 4 2.02 -6.59 -15.07
C VAL A 4 3.17 -6.82 -16.06
N GLN A 5 3.20 -8.01 -16.66
CA GLN A 5 4.16 -8.42 -17.69
C GLN A 5 3.98 -7.59 -18.96
N GLU A 6 2.74 -7.42 -19.42
CA GLU A 6 2.40 -6.58 -20.58
C GLU A 6 2.87 -5.13 -20.36
N LYS A 7 2.72 -4.58 -19.15
CA LYS A 7 3.21 -3.23 -18.79
C LYS A 7 4.74 -3.14 -18.82
N ALA A 8 5.43 -4.13 -18.27
CA ALA A 8 6.88 -4.18 -18.26
C ALA A 8 7.45 -4.23 -19.69
N MET A 9 6.86 -5.04 -20.57
CA MET A 9 7.24 -5.10 -21.98
C MET A 9 7.00 -3.78 -22.72
N CYS A 10 5.90 -3.08 -22.43
CA CYS A 10 5.66 -1.75 -22.98
C CYS A 10 6.75 -0.75 -22.58
N VAL A 11 7.19 -0.78 -21.32
CA VAL A 11 8.28 0.10 -20.84
C VAL A 11 9.60 -0.26 -21.52
N LEU A 12 9.91 -1.56 -21.67
CA LEU A 12 11.12 -2.03 -22.35
C LEU A 12 11.17 -1.59 -23.82
N TRP A 13 10.13 -1.86 -24.60
CA TRP A 13 10.07 -1.44 -26.00
C TRP A 13 10.08 0.08 -26.17
N PHE A 14 9.53 0.81 -25.21
CA PHE A 14 9.60 2.27 -25.21
C PHE A 14 11.03 2.77 -25.00
N PHE A 15 11.82 2.15 -24.11
CA PHE A 15 13.23 2.49 -23.95
C PHE A 15 14.05 2.26 -25.22
N GLU A 16 13.78 1.15 -25.92
CA GLU A 16 14.47 0.79 -27.15
C GLU A 16 14.09 1.73 -28.30
N THR A 17 12.79 1.94 -28.52
CA THR A 17 12.29 2.63 -29.72
C THR A 17 12.07 4.13 -29.53
N LYS A 18 11.98 4.59 -28.28
CA LYS A 18 11.62 5.97 -27.89
C LYS A 18 10.33 6.49 -28.52
N SER A 19 9.47 5.60 -29.03
CA SER A 19 8.22 5.94 -29.70
C SER A 19 7.05 5.12 -29.17
N VAL A 20 5.98 5.83 -28.84
CA VAL A 20 4.73 5.24 -28.34
C VAL A 20 4.06 4.43 -29.45
N ILE A 21 4.06 4.95 -30.68
CA ILE A 21 3.39 4.33 -31.82
C ILE A 21 4.04 2.99 -32.17
N THR A 22 5.38 2.92 -32.17
CA THR A 22 6.12 1.68 -32.40
C THR A 22 5.89 0.67 -31.29
N THR A 23 5.89 1.13 -30.03
CA THR A 23 5.57 0.31 -28.85
C THR A 23 4.17 -0.30 -28.95
N GLN A 24 3.16 0.50 -29.32
CA GLN A 24 1.78 0.04 -29.51
C GLN A 24 1.64 -0.93 -30.69
N ARG A 25 2.38 -0.71 -31.80
CA ARG A 25 2.41 -1.63 -32.94
C ARG A 25 2.99 -2.98 -32.55
N ARG A 26 4.13 -3.00 -31.84
CA ARG A 26 4.74 -4.22 -31.29
C ARG A 26 3.78 -4.93 -30.33
N PHE A 27 3.13 -4.18 -29.43
CA PHE A 27 2.13 -4.73 -28.53
C PHE A 27 0.98 -5.46 -29.25
N ARG A 28 0.42 -4.82 -30.28
CA ARG A 28 -0.61 -5.45 -31.12
C ARG A 28 -0.09 -6.71 -31.81
N ALA A 29 1.13 -6.67 -32.32
CA ALA A 29 1.75 -7.82 -33.01
C ALA A 29 1.96 -9.01 -32.09
N THR A 30 2.46 -8.78 -30.87
CA THR A 30 2.79 -9.81 -29.88
C THR A 30 1.56 -10.36 -29.16
N TYR A 31 0.71 -9.47 -28.61
CA TYR A 31 -0.39 -9.87 -27.73
C TYR A 31 -1.74 -9.99 -28.44
N LYS A 32 -1.86 -9.55 -29.70
CA LYS A 32 -3.12 -9.52 -30.47
C LYS A 32 -4.29 -8.85 -29.75
N LYS A 33 -3.99 -7.87 -28.88
CA LYS A 33 -4.96 -7.09 -28.09
C LYS A 33 -4.90 -5.61 -28.46
N ALA A 34 -5.95 -4.87 -28.09
CA ALA A 34 -5.93 -3.43 -28.15
C ALA A 34 -4.77 -2.89 -27.29
N PRO A 35 -3.91 -2.01 -27.84
CA PRO A 35 -2.75 -1.56 -27.10
C PRO A 35 -3.14 -0.53 -26.04
N PRO A 36 -2.28 -0.36 -25.03
CA PRO A 36 -2.48 0.67 -24.01
C PRO A 36 -2.39 2.07 -24.61
N SER A 37 -3.13 3.01 -24.01
CA SER A 37 -3.10 4.42 -24.39
C SER A 37 -1.72 5.05 -24.14
N ASP A 38 -1.41 6.12 -24.87
CA ASP A 38 -0.16 6.88 -24.70
C ASP A 38 0.05 7.29 -23.23
N ASN A 39 -0.98 7.88 -22.62
CA ASN A 39 -0.96 8.27 -21.20
C ASN A 39 -0.64 7.11 -20.26
N SER A 40 -1.12 5.90 -20.56
CA SER A 40 -0.82 4.71 -19.74
C SER A 40 0.64 4.32 -19.85
N ILE A 41 1.18 4.30 -21.07
CA ILE A 41 2.58 3.95 -21.35
C ILE A 41 3.52 4.95 -20.66
N ARG A 42 3.27 6.25 -20.81
CA ARG A 42 4.06 7.31 -20.16
C ARG A 42 3.97 7.22 -18.64
N ARG A 43 2.78 6.95 -18.08
CA ARG A 43 2.61 6.77 -16.64
C ARG A 43 3.42 5.60 -16.11
N TRP A 44 3.43 4.46 -16.80
CA TRP A 44 4.24 3.31 -16.39
C TRP A 44 5.72 3.59 -16.47
N LEU A 45 6.17 4.33 -17.49
CA LEU A 45 7.56 4.77 -17.60
C LEU A 45 7.96 5.66 -16.42
N THR A 46 7.17 6.69 -16.10
CA THR A 46 7.46 7.58 -14.95
C THR A 46 7.50 6.77 -13.66
N GLN A 47 6.53 5.91 -13.45
CA GLN A 47 6.47 5.06 -12.25
C GLN A 47 7.67 4.12 -12.15
N PHE A 48 8.11 3.55 -13.28
CA PHE A 48 9.31 2.71 -13.33
C PHE A 48 10.58 3.52 -13.03
N ARG A 49 10.70 4.75 -13.55
CA ARG A 49 11.84 5.64 -13.28
C ARG A 49 11.92 6.06 -11.81
N GLU A 50 10.78 6.34 -11.18
CA GLU A 50 10.72 6.80 -9.79
C GLU A 50 10.87 5.66 -8.77
N THR A 51 10.40 4.46 -9.11
CA THR A 51 10.17 3.40 -8.11
C THR A 51 10.78 2.05 -8.49
N GLY A 52 11.26 1.89 -9.72
CA GLY A 52 11.69 0.60 -10.27
C GLY A 52 10.52 -0.37 -10.54
N SER A 53 9.27 0.05 -10.38
CA SER A 53 8.10 -0.83 -10.49
C SER A 53 7.01 -0.27 -11.39
N VAL A 54 6.37 -1.15 -12.16
CA VAL A 54 5.16 -0.86 -12.96
C VAL A 54 3.86 -1.26 -12.24
N LEU A 55 3.95 -1.71 -10.98
CA LEU A 55 2.81 -2.11 -10.16
C LEU A 55 2.05 -0.89 -9.63
N HIS A 56 0.73 -1.01 -9.56
CA HIS A 56 -0.07 0.06 -8.97
C HIS A 56 0.35 0.26 -7.50
N ARG A 57 0.74 1.48 -7.14
CA ARG A 57 0.96 1.84 -5.74
C ARG A 57 -0.37 1.72 -5.00
N LYS A 58 -0.38 0.93 -3.93
CA LYS A 58 -1.52 0.93 -3.01
C LYS A 58 -1.66 2.34 -2.46
N GLY A 59 -2.80 2.97 -2.69
CA GLY A 59 -3.09 4.26 -2.09
C GLY A 59 -2.93 4.15 -0.57
N ALA A 60 -2.37 5.18 0.06
CA ALA A 60 -2.57 5.36 1.49
C ALA A 60 -4.09 5.35 1.69
N GLY A 61 -4.61 4.36 2.42
CA GLY A 61 -6.04 4.20 2.60
C GLY A 61 -6.67 5.42 3.29
N ARG A 62 -7.94 5.30 3.69
CA ARG A 62 -8.60 6.32 4.50
C ARG A 62 -7.66 6.75 5.66
N PRO A 63 -7.47 8.06 5.91
CA PRO A 63 -6.63 8.53 6.99
C PRO A 63 -6.97 7.82 8.28
N SER A 64 -5.96 7.25 8.93
CA SER A 64 -6.13 6.68 10.25
C SER A 64 -6.45 7.77 11.25
N THR A 65 -7.28 7.44 12.24
CA THR A 65 -7.36 8.18 13.51
C THR A 65 -5.93 8.43 14.05
N SER A 66 -5.67 9.65 14.55
CA SER A 66 -4.37 10.03 15.10
C SER A 66 -4.02 9.18 16.33
N GLN A 67 -2.72 9.00 16.59
CA GLN A 67 -2.26 8.21 17.73
C GLN A 67 -2.73 8.80 19.06
N GLU A 68 -2.74 10.13 19.19
CA GLU A 68 -3.25 10.85 20.35
C GLU A 68 -4.70 10.44 20.71
N ILE A 69 -5.58 10.32 19.70
CA ILE A 69 -6.97 9.92 19.91
C ILE A 69 -7.03 8.46 20.37
N VAL A 70 -6.18 7.59 19.82
CA VAL A 70 -6.09 6.18 20.23
C VAL A 70 -5.69 6.08 21.70
N ASP A 71 -4.68 6.84 22.11
CA ASP A 71 -4.16 6.84 23.48
C ASP A 71 -5.21 7.34 24.47
N ARG A 72 -5.93 8.42 24.15
CA ARG A 72 -7.03 8.94 24.98
C ARG A 72 -8.16 7.93 25.18
N ILE A 73 -8.52 7.20 24.13
CA ILE A 73 -9.52 6.13 24.21
C ILE A 73 -8.99 5.00 25.09
N GLN A 74 -7.76 4.56 24.85
CA GLN A 74 -7.13 3.48 25.61
C GLN A 74 -7.04 3.82 27.10
N GLU A 75 -6.62 5.03 27.47
CA GLU A 75 -6.56 5.49 28.86
C GLU A 75 -7.94 5.46 29.52
N THR A 76 -8.97 5.93 28.82
CA THR A 76 -10.35 5.96 29.34
C THR A 76 -10.86 4.55 29.70
N PHE A 77 -10.60 3.56 28.84
CA PHE A 77 -10.99 2.17 29.07
C PHE A 77 -10.04 1.44 30.02
N THR A 78 -8.78 1.83 30.11
CA THR A 78 -7.83 1.32 31.12
C THR A 78 -8.25 1.75 32.53
N ARG A 79 -8.63 3.03 32.68
CA ARG A 79 -9.11 3.58 33.95
C ARG A 79 -10.43 2.97 34.40
N SER A 80 -11.32 2.64 33.47
CA SER A 80 -12.62 2.05 33.79
C SER A 80 -13.08 1.08 32.71
N PRO A 81 -12.72 -0.21 32.81
CA PRO A 81 -12.97 -1.21 31.77
C PRO A 81 -14.45 -1.50 31.52
N ARG A 82 -15.34 -1.19 32.49
CA ARG A 82 -16.79 -1.40 32.39
C ARG A 82 -17.55 -0.23 31.76
N LYS A 83 -16.87 0.86 31.39
CA LYS A 83 -17.53 2.02 30.75
C LYS A 83 -18.10 1.63 29.40
N SER A 84 -19.29 2.15 29.09
CA SER A 84 -19.88 1.95 27.77
C SER A 84 -19.26 2.90 26.74
N THR A 85 -19.24 2.46 25.48
CA THR A 85 -18.77 3.28 24.34
C THR A 85 -19.57 4.59 24.22
N ARG A 86 -20.85 4.57 24.59
CA ARG A 86 -21.72 5.76 24.60
C ARG A 86 -21.30 6.78 25.66
N GLN A 87 -20.92 6.32 26.86
CA GLN A 87 -20.39 7.20 27.90
C GLN A 87 -19.01 7.76 27.54
N ALA A 88 -18.13 6.94 26.95
CA ALA A 88 -16.83 7.38 26.48
C ALA A 88 -16.96 8.45 25.37
N ALA A 89 -17.94 8.31 24.47
CA ALA A 89 -18.24 9.29 23.42
C ALA A 89 -18.57 10.67 23.97
N VAL A 90 -19.41 10.72 25.02
CA VAL A 90 -19.77 11.96 25.70
C VAL A 90 -18.56 12.55 26.42
N GLN A 91 -17.79 11.74 27.16
CA GLN A 91 -16.63 12.19 27.93
C GLN A 91 -15.49 12.74 27.06
N LEU A 92 -15.26 12.13 25.90
CA LEU A 92 -14.16 12.48 25.01
C LEU A 92 -14.56 13.51 23.95
N HIS A 93 -15.83 13.89 23.88
CA HIS A 93 -16.41 14.71 22.82
C HIS A 93 -16.11 14.16 21.42
N MET A 94 -16.22 12.83 21.27
CA MET A 94 -15.92 12.13 20.03
C MET A 94 -17.14 11.34 19.53
N PRO A 95 -17.31 11.18 18.21
CA PRO A 95 -18.38 10.36 17.69
C PRO A 95 -18.18 8.89 18.08
N HIS A 96 -19.26 8.24 18.52
CA HIS A 96 -19.30 6.85 18.94
C HIS A 96 -18.63 5.89 17.95
N THR A 97 -18.77 6.15 16.64
CA THR A 97 -18.18 5.35 15.55
C THR A 97 -16.65 5.36 15.56
N THR A 98 -16.02 6.48 15.94
CA THR A 98 -14.56 6.56 16.04
C THR A 98 -14.06 5.70 17.20
N ILE A 99 -14.72 5.79 18.35
CA ILE A 99 -14.37 4.98 19.52
C ILE A 99 -14.57 3.49 19.23
N TRP A 100 -15.68 3.12 18.58
CA TRP A 100 -15.94 1.74 18.15
C TRP A 100 -14.87 1.24 17.17
N ASN A 101 -14.50 2.04 16.17
CA ASN A 101 -13.45 1.69 15.21
C ASN A 101 -12.08 1.51 15.88
N VAL A 102 -11.71 2.37 16.83
CA VAL A 102 -10.46 2.24 17.58
C VAL A 102 -10.48 0.99 18.45
N LEU A 103 -11.56 0.74 19.19
CA LEU A 103 -11.70 -0.44 20.04
C LEU A 103 -11.56 -1.75 19.25
N HIS A 104 -12.27 -1.87 18.12
CA HIS A 104 -12.32 -3.10 17.34
C HIS A 104 -11.15 -3.27 16.35
N ASN A 105 -10.71 -2.21 15.67
CA ASN A 105 -9.66 -2.32 14.64
C ASN A 105 -8.24 -2.07 15.17
N ARG A 106 -8.07 -1.28 16.23
CA ARG A 106 -6.75 -0.90 16.76
C ARG A 106 -6.41 -1.64 18.05
N LEU A 107 -7.31 -1.61 19.03
CA LEU A 107 -7.07 -2.20 20.36
C LEU A 107 -7.48 -3.68 20.44
N GLN A 108 -8.24 -4.20 19.46
CA GLN A 108 -8.76 -5.57 19.42
C GLN A 108 -9.45 -5.99 20.74
N LEU A 109 -10.10 -5.03 21.41
CA LEU A 109 -10.79 -5.27 22.67
C LEU A 109 -12.18 -5.82 22.37
N ASN A 110 -12.35 -7.13 22.60
CA ASN A 110 -13.67 -7.72 22.65
C ASN A 110 -14.31 -7.37 23.99
N ALA A 111 -15.57 -6.92 23.96
CA ALA A 111 -16.36 -6.38 25.10
C ALA A 111 -16.44 -7.27 26.36
N TYR A 112 -15.85 -8.48 26.35
CA TYR A 112 -15.85 -9.44 27.45
C TYR A 112 -14.46 -9.77 28.04
N LYS A 113 -13.35 -9.18 27.55
CA LYS A 113 -11.97 -9.51 28.00
C LYS A 113 -11.23 -8.39 28.75
N CYS A 114 -11.94 -7.44 29.34
CA CYS A 114 -11.30 -6.42 30.20
C CYS A 114 -10.98 -6.93 31.63
N LEU A 115 -11.11 -8.24 31.88
CA LEU A 115 -10.70 -8.90 33.12
C LEU A 115 -9.50 -9.79 32.81
N GLY A 116 -8.32 -9.38 33.27
CA GLY A 116 -7.09 -10.15 33.16
C GLY A 116 -6.07 -9.41 32.32
N GLY A 117 -5.10 -8.81 33.02
CA GLY A 117 -3.95 -8.13 32.43
C GLY A 117 -3.34 -8.99 31.32
N LYS A 118 -3.21 -8.39 30.14
CA LYS A 118 -2.37 -8.94 29.09
C LYS A 118 -1.13 -8.08 29.03
N SER A 119 -0.04 -8.70 29.45
CA SER A 119 1.32 -8.34 29.09
C SER A 119 1.38 -7.85 27.63
N ASN A 120 1.96 -6.68 27.45
CA ASN A 120 2.32 -6.13 26.14
C ASN A 120 3.21 -7.13 25.40
N SER A 121 2.61 -7.98 24.58
CA SER A 121 3.34 -8.66 23.52
C SER A 121 3.55 -7.63 22.43
N SER A 122 4.66 -6.90 22.55
CA SER A 122 5.24 -6.07 21.51
C SER A 122 5.27 -6.84 20.20
N ARG A 123 4.28 -6.61 19.33
CA ARG A 123 4.46 -6.89 17.92
C ARG A 123 5.07 -5.62 17.35
N CYS A 124 6.39 -5.57 17.42
CA CYS A 124 7.21 -4.68 16.63
C CYS A 124 6.75 -4.84 15.19
N VAL A 125 5.97 -3.89 14.67
CA VAL A 125 5.88 -3.73 13.23
C VAL A 125 7.25 -3.19 12.88
N THR A 126 8.08 -4.06 12.32
CA THR A 126 9.32 -3.69 11.68
C THR A 126 8.99 -2.62 10.64
N SER A 127 9.13 -1.35 11.03
CA SER A 127 9.48 -0.29 10.12
C SER A 127 10.81 -0.69 9.52
N HIS A 128 10.78 -1.35 8.37
CA HIS A 128 11.93 -1.33 7.49
C HIS A 128 11.88 0.00 6.74
N GLU A 129 12.26 1.05 7.46
CA GLU A 129 12.85 2.24 6.86
C GLU A 129 14.16 1.80 6.18
N GLY A 130 14.32 2.21 4.93
CA GLY A 130 15.62 2.24 4.27
C GLY A 130 16.10 0.92 3.65
N GLN A 131 16.03 0.84 2.32
CA GLN A 131 17.23 0.51 1.56
C GLN A 131 17.16 1.14 0.16
N PRO A 132 18.08 2.07 -0.18
CA PRO A 132 18.33 2.46 -1.56
C PRO A 132 19.11 1.31 -2.21
N CYS A 133 18.41 0.34 -2.76
CA CYS A 133 19.05 -0.76 -3.44
C CYS A 133 19.65 -0.22 -4.74
N ALA A 134 20.98 -0.16 -4.81
CA ALA A 134 21.77 0.00 -6.02
C ALA A 134 21.57 -1.19 -6.99
N ASN A 135 20.31 -1.46 -7.36
CA ASN A 135 19.87 -2.67 -8.05
C ASN A 135 19.09 -2.36 -9.34
N SER A 136 18.94 -1.10 -9.75
CA SER A 136 18.37 -0.78 -11.06
C SER A 136 19.20 -1.34 -12.21
N LEU A 137 20.54 -1.36 -12.09
CA LEU A 137 21.42 -1.95 -13.11
C LEU A 137 21.42 -3.48 -13.08
N ILE A 138 21.39 -4.10 -11.89
CA ILE A 138 21.35 -5.56 -11.75
C ILE A 138 20.03 -6.12 -12.29
N PHE A 139 18.90 -5.43 -12.05
CA PHE A 139 17.62 -5.82 -12.65
C PHE A 139 17.59 -5.63 -14.17
N LEU A 140 18.20 -4.56 -14.70
CA LEU A 140 18.30 -4.37 -16.15
C LEU A 140 19.19 -5.43 -16.81
N ILE A 141 20.32 -5.77 -16.19
CA ILE A 141 21.24 -6.81 -16.65
C ILE A 141 20.60 -8.21 -16.53
N SER A 142 19.86 -8.49 -15.46
CA SER A 142 19.09 -9.74 -15.33
C SER A 142 17.90 -9.82 -16.30
N LEU A 143 17.23 -8.71 -16.62
CA LEU A 143 16.16 -8.71 -17.65
C LEU A 143 16.71 -8.92 -19.06
N ILE A 144 17.89 -8.37 -19.37
CA ILE A 144 18.56 -8.59 -20.65
C ILE A 144 19.06 -10.05 -20.77
N LYS A 145 19.60 -10.62 -19.69
CA LYS A 145 20.06 -12.03 -19.68
C LYS A 145 18.94 -13.09 -19.71
N LEU A 146 17.70 -12.75 -19.32
CA LEU A 146 16.56 -13.69 -19.34
C LEU A 146 15.89 -13.80 -20.72
N PHE A 147 16.29 -12.99 -21.71
CA PHE A 147 15.65 -12.92 -23.03
C PHE A 147 16.57 -13.35 -24.20
N GLU A 148 17.76 -13.89 -23.90
CA GLU A 148 18.70 -14.52 -24.86
C GLU A 148 18.79 -16.06 -24.62
N LEU A 149 17.63 -16.73 -24.55
CA LEU A 149 17.48 -18.20 -24.57
C LEU A 149 16.20 -18.59 -25.32
#